data_AF-A0A7W0KII9-F1
#
_entry.id   AF-A0A7W0KII9-F1
#
_cell.length_a   1.000
_cell.length_b   1.000
_cell.length_c   1.000
_cell.angle_alpha   90.00
_cell.angle_beta   90.00
_cell.angle_gamma   90.00
#
_symmetry.space_group_name_H-M   'P 1'
#
loop_
_entity.id
_entity.type
_entity.pdbx_description
1 polymer ?
#
loop_
_entity_poly.entity_id
_entity_poly.type
_entity_poly.pdbx_seq_one_letter_code
_entity_poly.pdbx_strand_id
1 'polypeptide(L)'
;MVVVSDRDTIEQPPTEEVVGLPARARLIRLVIATAVLALTLSGTVFGDDYAFPFGPPRMYATRADPDTPVSSTRVVGLTESGAEVRLSGGEVGLRRAEFEGQVPRLVDDPELLGLLAESYLANNPAAPPLVAVAIVVRRYELRDGQSTGSYVDDVRVTYPLPGAAQAGA
;
A
#
# COMPACT_ATOMS: atom_id res chain seq x y z
N MET A 1 85.63 -16.14 2.83
CA MET A 1 84.32 -16.23 3.52
C MET A 1 83.39 -15.27 2.82
N VAL A 2 82.54 -15.80 1.95
CA VAL A 2 81.61 -15.03 1.13
C VAL A 2 80.40 -14.71 1.99
N VAL A 3 80.13 -13.43 2.22
CA VAL A 3 78.84 -12.97 2.76
C VAL A 3 78.12 -12.32 1.58
N VAL A 4 77.24 -13.08 0.94
CA VAL A 4 76.26 -12.54 -0.02
C VAL A 4 75.25 -11.75 0.80
N SER A 5 75.25 -10.43 0.66
CA SER A 5 74.26 -9.55 1.28
C SER A 5 73.00 -9.57 0.43
N ASP A 6 72.04 -10.40 0.83
CA ASP A 6 70.67 -10.39 0.32
C ASP A 6 69.97 -9.11 0.81
N ARG A 7 70.08 -8.03 0.02
CA ARG A 7 69.37 -6.76 0.25
C ARG A 7 69.02 -6.09 -1.08
N ASP A 8 68.39 -6.82 -1.99
CA ASP A 8 67.74 -6.22 -3.15
C ASP A 8 66.47 -7.03 -3.49
N THR A 9 65.49 -7.01 -2.60
CA THR A 9 64.10 -7.21 -3.02
C THR A 9 63.26 -6.22 -2.21
N ILE A 10 63.34 -4.95 -2.58
CA ILE A 10 62.23 -4.05 -2.30
C ILE A 10 61.12 -4.53 -3.22
N GLU A 11 60.16 -5.25 -2.64
CA GLU A 11 58.90 -5.60 -3.29
C GLU A 11 58.26 -4.28 -3.75
N GLN A 12 58.40 -3.97 -5.03
CA GLN A 12 57.74 -2.80 -5.62
C GLN A 12 56.24 -2.99 -5.37
N PRO A 13 55.53 -2.00 -4.80
CA PRO A 13 54.10 -2.12 -4.64
C PRO A 13 53.51 -2.42 -6.03
N PRO A 14 52.53 -3.34 -6.15
CA PRO A 14 51.96 -3.68 -7.43
C PRO A 14 51.50 -2.37 -8.08
N THR A 15 52.14 -2.01 -9.20
CA THR A 15 51.69 -0.91 -10.05
C THR A 15 50.34 -1.35 -10.59
N GLU A 16 49.28 -0.97 -9.87
CA GLU A 16 47.91 -1.18 -10.29
C GLU A 16 47.75 -0.41 -11.61
N GLU A 17 47.78 -1.14 -12.73
CA GLU A 17 47.64 -0.55 -14.04
C GLU A 17 46.26 0.10 -14.12
N VAL A 18 46.22 1.43 -14.02
CA VAL A 18 44.97 2.19 -14.02
C VAL A 18 44.35 2.07 -15.41
N VAL A 19 43.43 1.13 -15.55
CA VAL A 19 42.67 0.93 -16.79
C VAL A 19 41.78 2.15 -17.03
N GLY A 20 42.19 3.01 -17.96
CA GLY A 20 41.43 4.18 -18.37
C GLY A 20 40.13 3.79 -19.07
N LEU A 21 39.01 4.40 -18.65
CA LEU A 21 37.72 4.18 -19.31
C LEU A 21 37.75 4.77 -20.74
N PRO A 22 37.39 4.00 -21.78
CA PRO A 22 37.27 4.53 -23.14
C PRO A 22 36.13 5.56 -23.22
N ALA A 23 36.25 6.52 -24.14
CA ALA A 23 35.29 7.63 -24.27
C ALA A 23 33.83 7.16 -24.43
N ARG A 24 33.61 6.06 -25.16
CA ARG A 24 32.29 5.44 -25.34
C ARG A 24 31.70 4.94 -24.02
N ALA A 25 32.51 4.34 -23.15
CA ALA A 25 32.04 3.88 -21.84
C ALA A 25 31.65 5.05 -20.93
N ARG A 26 32.41 6.15 -20.98
CA ARG A 26 32.07 7.39 -20.25
C ARG A 26 30.76 7.99 -20.76
N LEU A 27 30.60 8.07 -22.08
CA LEU A 27 29.38 8.59 -22.71
C LEU A 27 28.15 7.77 -22.31
N ILE A 28 28.23 6.44 -22.40
CA ILE A 28 27.12 5.55 -22.00
C ILE A 28 26.73 5.77 -20.55
N ARG A 29 27.70 5.84 -19.63
CA ARG A 29 27.43 6.09 -18.20
C ARG A 29 26.79 7.46 -17.98
N LEU A 30 27.28 8.50 -18.67
CA LEU A 30 26.69 9.85 -18.58
C LEU A 30 25.26 9.89 -19.11
N VAL A 31 24.99 9.23 -20.23
CA VAL A 31 23.63 9.14 -20.79
C VAL A 31 22.70 8.42 -19.82
N ILE A 32 23.12 7.26 -19.28
CA ILE A 32 22.31 6.52 -18.30
C ILE A 32 22.07 7.35 -17.04
N ALA A 33 23.11 7.97 -16.48
CA ALA A 33 22.99 8.80 -15.29
C ALA A 33 22.05 9.99 -15.52
N THR A 34 22.15 10.64 -16.69
CA THR A 34 21.28 11.76 -17.07
C THR A 34 19.84 11.29 -17.25
N ALA A 35 19.61 10.13 -17.87
CA ALA A 35 18.28 9.57 -18.03
C ALA A 35 17.64 9.23 -16.68
N VAL A 36 18.37 8.57 -15.78
CA VAL A 36 17.91 8.28 -14.42
C VAL A 36 17.59 9.56 -13.66
N LEU A 37 18.47 10.56 -13.71
CA LEU A 37 18.24 11.86 -13.09
C LEU A 37 16.97 12.54 -13.65
N ALA A 38 16.79 12.55 -14.96
CA ALA A 38 15.62 13.15 -15.61
C ALA A 38 14.33 12.43 -15.21
N LEU A 39 14.33 11.10 -15.14
CA LEU A 39 13.20 10.31 -14.67
C LEU A 39 12.87 10.62 -13.21
N THR A 40 13.87 10.63 -12.32
CA THR A 40 13.68 10.95 -10.90
C THR A 40 13.14 12.37 -10.70
N LEU A 41 13.68 13.37 -11.41
CA LEU A 41 13.18 14.75 -11.32
C LEU A 41 11.75 14.85 -11.83
N SER A 42 11.44 14.20 -12.95
CA SER A 42 10.09 14.18 -13.52
C SER A 42 9.10 13.52 -12.56
N GLY A 43 9.45 12.35 -12.01
CA GLY A 43 8.62 11.66 -11.02
C GLY A 43 8.48 12.44 -9.72
N THR A 44 9.50 13.17 -9.28
CA THR A 44 9.44 14.04 -8.09
C THR A 44 8.46 15.20 -8.27
N VAL A 45 8.46 15.85 -9.44
CA VAL A 45 7.63 17.03 -9.70
C VAL A 45 6.19 16.65 -10.05
N PHE A 46 5.99 15.59 -10.82
CA PHE A 46 4.68 15.26 -11.40
C PHE A 46 4.08 13.93 -10.94
N GLY A 47 4.90 13.05 -10.36
CA GLY A 47 4.48 11.71 -9.96
C GLY A 47 3.95 11.61 -8.53
N ASP A 48 3.64 10.37 -8.16
CA ASP A 48 3.25 9.94 -6.84
C ASP A 48 3.85 8.54 -6.55
N ASP A 49 3.37 7.91 -5.48
CA ASP A 49 3.82 6.61 -5.00
C ASP A 49 3.68 5.51 -6.06
N TYR A 50 2.77 5.63 -7.04
CA TYR A 50 2.61 4.68 -8.14
C TYR A 50 3.71 4.78 -9.19
N ALA A 51 4.41 5.92 -9.26
CA ALA A 51 5.53 6.13 -10.17
C ALA A 51 6.87 5.64 -9.60
N PHE A 52 6.87 4.87 -8.51
CA PHE A 52 8.08 4.22 -7.99
C PHE A 52 8.83 3.44 -9.10
N PRO A 53 10.17 3.49 -9.15
CA PRO A 53 11.11 4.09 -8.20
C PRO A 53 11.43 5.58 -8.44
N PHE A 54 10.80 6.22 -9.42
CA PHE A 54 11.14 7.60 -9.81
C PHE A 54 10.20 8.66 -9.19
N GLY A 55 9.02 8.24 -8.72
CA GLY A 55 8.10 9.05 -7.93
C GLY A 55 8.41 9.02 -6.42
N PRO A 56 8.11 10.08 -5.67
CA PRO A 56 8.36 10.16 -4.25
C PRO A 56 7.24 9.48 -3.46
N PRO A 57 7.53 8.88 -2.28
CA PRO A 57 6.49 8.48 -1.35
C PRO A 57 5.85 9.73 -0.72
N ARG A 58 4.71 10.17 -1.25
CA ARG A 58 3.96 11.37 -0.85
C ARG A 58 3.63 11.40 0.63
N MET A 59 3.46 10.24 1.25
CA MET A 59 3.27 10.10 2.70
C MET A 59 4.41 10.71 3.54
N TYR A 60 5.61 10.85 2.98
CA TYR A 60 6.76 11.46 3.64
C TYR A 60 7.27 12.73 2.94
N ALA A 61 6.99 12.88 1.65
CA ALA A 61 7.54 13.97 0.83
C ALA A 61 6.66 15.22 0.77
N THR A 62 5.38 15.13 1.14
CA THR A 62 4.42 16.23 0.99
C THR A 62 3.56 16.43 2.23
N ARG A 63 3.11 17.68 2.45
CA ARG A 63 2.08 17.97 3.44
C ARG A 63 0.71 17.73 2.81
N ALA A 64 -0.15 16.97 3.48
CA ALA A 64 -1.56 16.86 3.09
C ALA A 64 -2.29 18.18 3.33
N ASP A 65 -3.24 18.52 2.46
CA ASP A 65 -4.14 19.64 2.65
C ASP A 65 -4.94 19.44 3.97
N PRO A 66 -4.87 20.40 4.92
CA PRO A 66 -5.49 20.27 6.23
C PRO A 66 -7.03 20.21 6.20
N ASP A 67 -7.66 20.58 5.08
CA ASP A 67 -9.13 20.59 4.93
C ASP A 67 -9.62 19.42 4.06
N THR A 68 -8.72 18.58 3.54
CA THR A 68 -9.11 17.38 2.80
C THR A 68 -9.70 16.32 3.76
N PRO A 69 -10.89 15.77 3.47
CA PRO A 69 -11.51 14.77 4.33
C PRO A 69 -10.67 13.50 4.51
N VAL A 70 -10.66 12.95 5.73
CA VAL A 70 -9.98 11.69 6.03
C VAL A 70 -10.94 10.53 5.84
N SER A 71 -10.53 9.56 5.02
CA SER A 71 -11.34 8.37 4.72
C SER A 71 -11.00 7.21 5.65
N SER A 72 -12.03 6.50 6.12
CA SER A 72 -11.93 5.28 6.91
C SER A 72 -12.82 4.20 6.30
N THR A 73 -12.20 3.25 5.61
CA THR A 73 -12.89 2.11 5.02
C THR A 73 -13.18 1.05 6.08
N ARG A 74 -14.40 0.51 6.06
CA ARG A 74 -14.85 -0.57 6.95
C ARG A 74 -15.66 -1.58 6.16
N VAL A 75 -15.57 -2.83 6.58
CA VAL A 75 -16.53 -3.87 6.20
C VAL A 75 -17.50 -4.05 7.33
N VAL A 76 -18.78 -4.08 6.99
CA VAL A 76 -19.86 -4.31 7.94
C VAL A 76 -20.75 -5.45 7.42
N GLY A 77 -21.11 -6.37 8.30
CA GLY A 77 -22.23 -7.26 8.13
C GLY A 77 -23.50 -6.52 8.56
N LEU A 78 -24.60 -6.78 7.86
CA LEU A 78 -25.92 -6.25 8.20
C LEU A 78 -26.78 -7.39 8.72
N THR A 79 -27.44 -7.19 9.86
CA THR A 79 -28.45 -8.11 10.39
C THR A 79 -29.83 -7.85 9.77
N GLU A 80 -30.80 -8.73 9.99
CA GLU A 80 -32.20 -8.51 9.59
C GLU A 80 -32.81 -7.22 10.17
N SER A 81 -32.39 -6.83 11.38
CA SER A 81 -32.82 -5.58 12.01
C SER A 81 -32.12 -4.33 11.46
N GLY A 82 -31.20 -4.49 10.49
CA GLY A 82 -30.39 -3.42 9.93
C GLY A 82 -29.23 -3.00 10.83
N ALA A 83 -28.89 -3.77 11.86
CA ALA A 83 -27.75 -3.47 12.72
C ALA A 83 -26.43 -3.81 12.01
N GLU A 84 -25.44 -2.92 12.13
CA GLU A 84 -24.10 -3.13 11.60
C GLU A 84 -23.24 -3.95 12.58
N VAL A 85 -22.68 -5.04 12.07
CA VAL A 85 -21.64 -5.83 12.74
C VAL A 85 -20.32 -5.58 12.03
N ARG A 86 -19.31 -5.10 12.76
CA ARG A 86 -18.00 -4.81 12.15
C ARG A 86 -17.26 -6.11 11.80
N LEU A 87 -16.93 -6.29 10.52
CA LEU A 87 -16.14 -7.44 10.03
C LEU A 87 -14.67 -7.07 9.75
N SER A 88 -14.30 -5.81 10.00
CA SER A 88 -12.97 -5.25 9.70
C SER A 88 -12.14 -5.04 10.97
N GLY A 89 -10.80 -5.10 10.84
CA GLY A 89 -9.87 -4.82 11.94
C GLY A 89 -9.32 -6.08 12.62
N GLY A 90 -9.18 -7.18 11.89
CA GLY A 90 -8.66 -8.45 12.41
C GLY A 90 -9.76 -9.48 12.75
N GLU A 91 -11.03 -9.09 12.80
CA GLU A 91 -12.17 -9.97 13.08
C GLU A 91 -12.29 -11.18 12.13
N VAL A 92 -11.79 -11.01 10.90
CA VAL A 92 -11.74 -12.05 9.86
C VAL A 92 -10.31 -12.43 9.48
N GLY A 93 -9.34 -12.18 10.38
CA GLY A 93 -7.93 -12.52 10.16
C GLY A 93 -7.18 -11.61 9.18
N LEU A 94 -7.80 -10.53 8.70
CA LEU A 94 -7.18 -9.55 7.81
C LEU A 94 -6.89 -8.23 8.54
N ARG A 95 -5.69 -7.68 8.31
CA ARG A 95 -5.34 -6.32 8.74
C ARG A 95 -6.03 -5.31 7.84
N ARG A 96 -6.18 -4.09 8.39
CA ARG A 96 -6.83 -2.97 7.68
C ARG A 96 -6.17 -2.67 6.33
N ALA A 97 -4.83 -2.64 6.26
CA ALA A 97 -4.10 -2.31 5.04
C ALA A 97 -4.27 -3.38 3.95
N GLU A 98 -4.29 -4.66 4.33
CA GLU A 98 -4.57 -5.77 3.41
C GLU A 98 -5.98 -5.67 2.85
N PHE A 99 -6.94 -5.29 3.69
CA PHE A 99 -8.31 -5.05 3.25
C PHE A 99 -8.42 -3.86 2.30
N GLU A 100 -7.89 -2.69 2.69
CA GLU A 100 -7.95 -1.46 1.89
C GLU A 100 -7.29 -1.64 0.51
N GLY A 101 -6.20 -2.41 0.42
CA GLY A 101 -5.55 -2.73 -0.84
C GLY A 101 -6.36 -3.65 -1.77
N GLN A 102 -7.35 -4.38 -1.24
CA GLN A 102 -8.22 -5.28 -2.02
C GLN A 102 -9.58 -4.66 -2.36
N VAL A 103 -9.90 -3.44 -1.89
CA VAL A 103 -11.21 -2.81 -2.11
C VAL A 103 -11.62 -2.78 -3.60
N PRO A 104 -10.76 -2.42 -4.57
CA PRO A 104 -11.16 -2.44 -5.98
C PRO A 104 -11.64 -3.82 -6.42
N ARG A 105 -10.89 -4.87 -6.06
CA ARG A 105 -11.26 -6.26 -6.38
C ARG A 105 -12.55 -6.69 -5.69
N LEU A 106 -12.79 -6.28 -4.45
CA LEU A 106 -14.02 -6.63 -3.73
C LEU A 106 -15.25 -5.89 -4.26
N VAL A 107 -15.05 -4.73 -4.88
CA VAL A 107 -16.12 -4.01 -5.59
C VAL A 107 -16.40 -4.69 -6.93
N ASP A 108 -15.36 -5.12 -7.65
CA ASP A 108 -15.48 -5.82 -8.93
C ASP A 108 -16.05 -7.24 -8.79
N ASP A 109 -15.68 -7.95 -7.71
CA ASP A 109 -16.12 -9.31 -7.37
C ASP A 109 -16.82 -9.36 -5.99
N PRO A 110 -18.08 -8.86 -5.84
CA PRO A 110 -18.75 -8.74 -4.55
C PRO A 110 -18.98 -10.05 -3.80
N GLU A 111 -19.03 -11.17 -4.53
CA GLU A 111 -19.19 -12.53 -3.96
C GLU A 111 -18.09 -12.91 -2.96
N LEU A 112 -16.90 -12.31 -3.09
CA LEU A 112 -15.80 -12.48 -2.13
C LEU A 112 -16.15 -11.95 -0.73
N LEU A 113 -17.10 -11.01 -0.61
CA LEU A 113 -17.59 -10.54 0.68
C LEU A 113 -18.37 -11.63 1.43
N GLY A 114 -18.97 -12.59 0.72
CA GLY A 114 -19.60 -13.76 1.32
C GLY A 114 -18.62 -14.59 2.15
N LEU A 115 -17.41 -14.79 1.63
CA LEU A 115 -16.35 -15.54 2.32
C LEU A 115 -15.92 -14.86 3.63
N LEU A 116 -15.95 -13.53 3.68
CA LEU A 116 -15.66 -12.77 4.91
C LEU A 116 -16.75 -12.98 5.96
N ALA A 117 -18.02 -12.99 5.54
CA ALA A 117 -19.14 -13.27 6.42
C ALA A 117 -19.09 -14.71 6.97
N GLU A 118 -18.78 -15.69 6.11
CA GLU A 118 -18.60 -17.09 6.50
C GLU A 118 -17.48 -17.25 7.52
N SER A 119 -16.32 -16.64 7.27
CA SER A 119 -15.19 -16.67 8.19
C SER A 119 -15.53 -16.04 9.54
N TYR A 120 -16.24 -14.91 9.54
CA TYR A 120 -16.68 -14.25 10.77
C TYR A 120 -17.62 -15.13 11.58
N LEU A 121 -18.66 -15.70 10.95
CA LEU A 121 -19.65 -16.55 11.64
C LEU A 121 -19.04 -17.85 12.15
N ALA A 122 -18.10 -18.45 11.40
CA ALA A 122 -17.37 -19.63 11.85
C ALA A 122 -16.56 -19.34 13.13
N ASN A 123 -15.98 -18.14 13.24
CA ASN A 123 -15.22 -17.72 14.42
C ASN A 123 -16.10 -17.13 15.54
N ASN A 124 -17.36 -16.80 15.25
CA ASN A 124 -18.30 -16.18 16.18
C ASN A 124 -19.67 -16.91 16.16
N PRO A 125 -19.78 -18.15 16.69
CA PRO A 125 -21.00 -18.95 16.57
C PRO A 125 -22.24 -18.36 17.28
N ALA A 126 -22.03 -17.44 18.23
CA ALA A 126 -23.09 -16.75 18.95
C ALA A 126 -23.49 -15.40 18.32
N ALA A 127 -22.84 -14.99 17.23
CA ALA A 127 -23.18 -13.74 16.57
C ALA A 127 -24.58 -13.81 15.91
N PRO A 128 -25.30 -12.67 15.81
CA PRO A 128 -26.54 -12.61 15.06
C PRO A 128 -26.34 -13.03 13.59
N PRO A 129 -27.38 -13.60 12.96
CA PRO A 129 -27.32 -13.92 11.54
C PRO A 129 -27.15 -12.63 10.71
N LEU A 130 -26.34 -12.73 9.68
CA LEU A 130 -26.09 -11.64 8.72
C LEU A 130 -26.90 -11.90 7.45
N VAL A 131 -27.52 -10.86 6.91
CA VAL A 131 -28.26 -10.88 5.64
C VAL A 131 -27.50 -10.27 4.47
N ALA A 132 -26.50 -9.43 4.76
CA ALA A 132 -25.65 -8.83 3.75
C ALA A 132 -24.31 -8.43 4.35
N VAL A 133 -23.34 -8.16 3.47
CA VAL A 133 -22.05 -7.55 3.81
C VAL A 133 -21.83 -6.34 2.91
N ALA A 134 -21.36 -5.24 3.47
CA ALA A 134 -21.11 -4.01 2.74
C ALA A 134 -19.73 -3.43 3.03
N ILE A 135 -19.16 -2.76 2.02
CA ILE A 135 -17.98 -1.91 2.18
C ILE A 135 -18.47 -0.46 2.33
N VAL A 136 -18.16 0.14 3.47
CA VAL A 136 -18.53 1.52 3.79
C VAL A 136 -17.27 2.35 3.96
N VAL A 137 -17.18 3.45 3.21
CA VAL A 137 -16.12 4.45 3.35
C VAL A 137 -16.68 5.65 4.09
N ARG A 138 -16.27 5.82 5.34
CA ARG A 138 -16.59 7.02 6.12
C ARG A 138 -15.59 8.12 5.83
N ARG A 139 -16.06 9.28 5.40
CA ARG A 139 -15.24 10.49 5.20
C ARG A 139 -15.50 11.46 6.34
N TYR A 140 -14.49 11.72 7.15
CA TYR A 140 -14.54 12.72 8.21
C TYR A 140 -14.11 14.07 7.66
N GLU A 141 -14.95 15.09 7.85
CA GLU A 141 -14.63 16.45 7.43
C GLU A 141 -13.59 17.06 8.38
N LEU A 142 -12.55 17.65 7.79
CA LEU A 142 -11.53 18.38 8.52
C LEU A 142 -11.66 19.89 8.27
N ARG A 143 -11.29 20.68 9.28
CA ARG A 143 -11.04 22.11 9.15
C ARG A 143 -9.77 22.46 9.91
N ASP A 144 -8.83 23.10 9.25
CA ASP A 144 -7.51 23.47 9.80
C ASP A 144 -6.79 22.25 10.43
N GLY A 145 -6.97 21.07 9.85
CA GLY A 145 -6.38 19.81 10.32
C GLY A 145 -7.06 19.21 11.55
N GLN A 146 -8.19 19.75 11.99
CA GLN A 146 -9.01 19.23 13.10
C GLN A 146 -10.29 18.59 12.57
N SER A 147 -10.74 17.50 13.20
CA SER A 147 -12.04 16.91 12.88
C SER A 147 -13.17 17.84 13.30
N THR A 148 -14.11 18.07 12.41
CA THR A 148 -15.34 18.84 12.71
C THR A 148 -16.37 18.00 13.49
N GLY A 149 -16.16 16.68 13.55
CA GLY A 149 -17.15 15.70 14.03
C GLY A 149 -18.16 15.27 12.97
N SER A 150 -18.29 16.03 11.87
CA SER A 150 -19.13 15.68 10.72
C SER A 150 -18.49 14.56 9.91
N TYR A 151 -19.32 13.65 9.41
CA TYR A 151 -18.90 12.62 8.47
C TYR A 151 -19.98 12.28 7.45
N VAL A 152 -19.55 11.72 6.33
CA VAL A 152 -20.42 11.13 5.31
C VAL A 152 -20.01 9.69 5.09
N ASP A 153 -20.98 8.78 5.11
CA ASP A 153 -20.77 7.38 4.74
C ASP A 153 -21.11 7.16 3.26
N ASP A 154 -20.19 6.50 2.57
CA ASP A 154 -20.28 6.14 1.16
C ASP A 154 -20.21 4.62 1.03
N VAL A 155 -21.34 4.00 0.69
CA VAL A 155 -21.44 2.55 0.51
C VAL A 155 -20.92 2.21 -0.89
N ARG A 156 -19.79 1.50 -0.94
CA ARG A 156 -19.13 1.16 -2.20
C ARG A 156 -19.73 -0.05 -2.89
N VAL A 157 -20.11 -1.04 -2.10
CA VAL A 157 -20.70 -2.28 -2.57
C VAL A 157 -21.44 -2.94 -1.41
N THR A 158 -22.55 -3.60 -1.72
CA THR A 158 -23.29 -4.45 -0.80
C THR A 158 -23.53 -5.80 -1.48
N TYR A 159 -23.20 -6.88 -0.78
CA TYR A 159 -23.41 -8.24 -1.22
C TYR A 159 -24.44 -8.93 -0.31
N PRO A 160 -25.60 -9.36 -0.83
CA PRO A 160 -26.59 -10.11 -0.06
C PRO A 160 -26.09 -11.55 0.20
N LEU A 161 -26.34 -12.07 1.40
CA LEU A 161 -25.93 -13.42 1.77
C LEU A 161 -27.01 -14.45 1.42
N PRO A 162 -26.63 -15.66 0.93
CA PRO A 162 -27.57 -16.73 0.66
C PRO A 162 -28.31 -17.14 1.95
N GLY A 163 -29.63 -16.96 1.97
CA GLY A 163 -30.49 -17.20 3.14
C GLY A 163 -31.41 -16.04 3.50
N ALA A 164 -31.05 -14.81 3.13
CA ALA A 164 -31.86 -13.60 3.42
C ALA A 164 -33.23 -13.56 2.68
N ALA A 165 -33.38 -14.31 1.58
CA ALA A 165 -34.59 -14.31 0.75
C ALA A 165 -35.68 -15.28 1.24
N GLN A 166 -35.45 -16.10 2.28
CA GLN A 166 -36.40 -17.12 2.73
C GLN A 166 -37.17 -16.77 4.02
N ALA A 167 -36.91 -15.62 4.65
CA ALA A 167 -37.55 -15.22 5.90
C ALA A 167 -38.78 -14.27 5.71
N GLY A 168 -39.27 -14.13 4.49
CA GLY A 168 -40.33 -13.17 4.12
C GLY A 168 -41.53 -13.74 3.37
N ALA A 169 -41.81 -15.04 3.49
CA ALA A 169 -43.00 -15.68 2.92
C ALA A 169 -43.82 -16.41 3.99
#